data_AF-A0A1Y4HWL1-F1
#
_entry.id   AF-A0A1Y4HWL1-F1
#
_cell.length_a   1.000
_cell.length_b   1.000
_cell.length_c   1.000
_cell.angle_alpha   90.00
_cell.angle_beta   90.00
_cell.angle_gamma   90.00
#
_symmetry.space_group_name_H-M   'P 1'
#
loop_
_entity.id
_entity.type
_entity.pdbx_description
1 polymer ?
#
loop_
_entity_poly.entity_id
_entity_poly.type
_entity_poly.pdbx_seq_one_letter_code
_entity_poly.pdbx_strand_id
1 'polypeptide(L)'
;MFFRAGKKSAQDISMNEAIESDKDGNALTLSDVLASEDNICDNLEAKIRAEHLHRFLARSLTPRERQVVELRYGLCNRPPLTQREVADRLAISRSYVSRRR
;
A
#
# COMPACT_ATOMS: atom_id res chain seq x y z
N MET A 1 29.66 21.38 30.53
CA MET A 1 29.15 21.48 29.14
C MET A 1 27.69 21.00 29.07
N PHE A 2 26.73 21.80 29.52
CA PHE A 2 25.29 21.48 29.39
C PHE A 2 24.60 22.37 28.34
N PHE A 3 25.04 23.62 28.20
CA PHE A 3 24.46 24.61 27.27
C PHE A 3 24.62 24.27 25.77
N ARG A 4 25.64 23.49 25.39
CA ARG A 4 25.84 23.07 23.99
C ARG A 4 24.99 21.86 23.59
N ALA A 5 24.57 21.03 24.55
CA ALA A 5 23.72 19.87 24.29
C ALA A 5 22.26 20.27 24.05
N GLY A 6 21.77 21.31 24.75
CA GLY A 6 20.39 21.79 24.61
C GLY A 6 20.06 22.49 23.28
N LYS A 7 21.06 22.91 22.49
CA LYS A 7 20.81 23.51 21.16
C LYS A 7 20.10 22.57 20.19
N LYS A 8 20.22 21.25 20.37
CA LYS A 8 19.53 20.27 19.51
C LYS A 8 18.03 20.14 19.80
N SER A 9 17.60 20.40 21.03
CA SER A 9 16.19 20.35 21.46
C SER A 9 15.57 21.74 21.66
N ALA A 10 16.27 22.82 21.32
CA ALA A 10 15.77 24.18 21.50
C ALA A 10 14.55 24.52 20.62
N GLN A 11 14.21 23.64 19.68
CA GLN A 11 13.06 23.76 18.78
C GLN A 11 12.07 22.60 18.95
N ASP A 12 12.26 21.74 19.96
CA ASP A 12 11.31 20.65 20.21
C ASP A 12 10.05 21.23 20.85
N ILE A 13 8.91 20.97 20.23
CA ILE A 13 7.58 21.44 20.66
C ILE A 13 6.80 20.23 21.15
N SER A 14 6.08 20.36 22.26
CA SER A 14 5.28 19.26 22.81
C SER A 14 4.03 19.06 21.97
N MET A 15 3.70 17.81 21.63
CA MET A 15 2.45 17.47 20.95
C MET A 15 1.19 17.81 21.78
N ASN A 16 1.35 17.93 23.11
CA ASN A 16 0.27 18.29 24.04
C ASN A 16 0.22 19.79 24.32
N GLU A 17 1.02 20.60 23.61
CA GLU A 17 1.02 22.04 23.79
C GLU A 17 -0.27 22.65 23.23
N ALA A 18 -0.88 23.53 24.02
CA ALA A 18 -2.13 24.19 23.69
C ALA A 18 -1.88 25.29 22.65
N ILE A 19 -2.56 25.21 21.52
CA ILE A 19 -2.61 26.24 20.48
C ILE A 19 -3.64 27.30 20.87
N GLU A 20 -4.82 26.85 21.30
CA GLU A 20 -5.96 27.71 21.63
C GLU A 20 -6.66 27.16 22.87
N SER A 21 -7.29 28.02 23.66
CA SER A 21 -8.04 27.60 24.85
C SER A 21 -9.37 28.34 24.88
N ASP A 22 -10.47 27.60 25.04
CA ASP A 22 -11.80 28.19 25.19
C ASP A 22 -12.01 28.75 26.62
N LYS A 23 -13.15 29.41 26.84
CA LYS A 23 -13.52 29.99 28.14
C LYS A 23 -13.90 28.94 29.19
N ASP A 24 -14.17 27.71 28.76
CA ASP A 24 -14.58 26.56 29.58
C ASP A 24 -13.39 25.66 29.97
N GLY A 25 -12.18 26.00 29.51
CA GLY A 25 -10.92 25.33 29.87
C GLY A 25 -10.51 24.20 28.93
N ASN A 26 -11.18 24.01 27.80
CA ASN A 26 -10.74 23.05 26.79
C ASN A 26 -9.62 23.66 25.95
N ALA A 27 -8.47 23.00 25.94
CA ALA A 27 -7.32 23.40 25.13
C ALA A 27 -7.27 22.58 23.84
N LEU A 28 -7.25 23.26 22.69
CA LEU A 28 -6.92 22.66 21.40
C LEU A 28 -5.41 22.44 21.36
N THR A 29 -4.97 21.19 21.25
CA THR A 29 -3.54 20.86 21.23
C THR A 29 -3.00 20.70 19.81
N LEU A 30 -1.67 20.74 19.66
CA LEU A 30 -1.00 20.41 18.41
C LEU A 30 -1.41 19.04 17.85
N SER A 31 -1.60 18.04 18.71
CA SER A 31 -2.06 16.70 18.31
C SER A 31 -3.44 16.72 17.64
N ASP A 32 -4.32 17.63 18.04
CA ASP A 32 -5.70 17.68 17.54
C ASP A 32 -5.80 18.27 16.12
N VAL A 33 -4.79 19.02 15.69
CA VAL A 33 -4.76 19.73 14.40
C VAL A 33 -3.91 18.99 13.37
N LEU A 34 -3.05 18.07 13.81
CA LEU A 34 -2.22 17.27 12.92
C LEU A 34 -3.07 16.27 12.14
N ALA A 35 -3.29 16.57 10.86
CA ALA A 35 -3.90 15.63 9.93
C ALA A 35 -2.91 14.51 9.58
N SER A 36 -3.36 13.26 9.71
CA SER A 36 -2.73 12.11 9.08
C SER A 36 -3.17 12.05 7.62
N GLU A 37 -2.29 11.63 6.70
CA GLU A 37 -2.69 11.16 5.38
C GLU A 37 -3.40 9.80 5.53
N ASP A 38 -4.57 9.80 6.16
CA ASP A 38 -5.30 8.60 6.52
C ASP A 38 -5.97 7.98 5.30
N ASN A 39 -5.23 7.09 4.65
CA ASN A 39 -5.67 6.33 3.49
C ASN A 39 -6.48 5.08 3.89
N ILE A 40 -7.18 5.09 5.03
CA ILE A 40 -7.88 3.90 5.57
C ILE A 40 -8.95 3.42 4.60
N CYS A 41 -9.77 4.34 4.07
CA CYS A 41 -10.79 4.03 3.07
C CYS A 41 -10.17 3.44 1.80
N ASP A 42 -9.11 4.05 1.29
CA ASP A 42 -8.43 3.60 0.07
C ASP A 42 -7.79 2.23 0.25
N ASN A 43 -7.17 1.99 1.41
CA ASN A 43 -6.60 0.70 1.78
C ASN A 43 -7.69 -0.40 1.90
N LEU A 44 -8.85 -0.06 2.47
CA LEU A 44 -9.98 -0.97 2.55
C LEU A 44 -10.52 -1.29 1.16
N GLU A 45 -10.70 -0.28 0.31
CA GLU A 45 -11.16 -0.46 -1.05
C GLU A 45 -10.18 -1.32 -1.88
N ALA A 46 -8.88 -1.08 -1.74
CA ALA A 46 -7.84 -1.89 -2.39
C ALA A 46 -7.93 -3.36 -1.99
N LYS A 47 -8.17 -3.66 -0.70
CA LYS A 47 -8.36 -5.03 -0.21
C LYS A 47 -9.59 -5.69 -0.82
N ILE A 48 -10.73 -4.99 -0.82
CA ILE A 48 -11.98 -5.49 -1.41
C ILE A 48 -11.79 -5.78 -2.90
N ARG A 49 -11.18 -4.84 -3.66
CA ARG A 49 -10.89 -5.02 -5.08
C ARG A 49 -9.97 -6.22 -5.33
N ALA A 50 -8.95 -6.43 -4.50
CA ALA A 50 -8.07 -7.60 -4.60
C ALA A 50 -8.83 -8.92 -4.39
N GLU A 51 -9.73 -9.00 -3.41
CA GLU A 51 -10.56 -10.17 -3.18
C GLU A 51 -11.50 -10.47 -4.36
N HIS A 52 -12.11 -9.44 -4.94
CA HIS A 52 -12.92 -9.59 -6.15
C HIS A 52 -12.10 -10.10 -7.34
N LEU A 53 -10.89 -9.56 -7.54
CA LEU A 53 -9.97 -10.01 -8.58
C LEU A 53 -9.64 -11.50 -8.41
N HIS A 54 -9.26 -11.93 -7.21
CA HIS A 54 -8.94 -13.33 -6.94
C HIS A 54 -10.12 -14.27 -7.21
N ARG A 55 -11.34 -13.88 -6.81
CA ARG A 55 -12.56 -14.65 -7.10
C ARG A 55 -12.84 -14.72 -8.60
N PHE A 56 -12.68 -13.60 -9.32
CA PHE A 56 -12.89 -13.56 -10.76
C PHE A 56 -11.88 -14.44 -11.51
N LEU A 57 -10.60 -14.36 -11.17
CA LEU A 57 -9.56 -15.19 -11.78
C LEU A 57 -9.80 -16.68 -11.52
N ALA A 58 -10.28 -17.05 -10.32
CA ALA A 58 -10.58 -18.44 -9.98
C ALA A 58 -11.81 -18.99 -10.73
N ARG A 59 -12.80 -18.15 -11.03
CA ARG A 59 -14.02 -18.56 -11.74
C ARG A 59 -13.88 -18.55 -13.26
N SER A 60 -13.18 -17.56 -13.79
CA SER A 60 -13.18 -17.26 -15.24
C SER A 60 -12.02 -17.92 -16.00
N LEU A 61 -10.94 -18.28 -15.30
CA LEU A 61 -9.75 -18.84 -15.93
C LEU A 61 -9.54 -20.30 -15.55
N THR A 62 -9.05 -21.09 -16.50
CA THR A 62 -8.54 -22.42 -16.21
C THR A 62 -7.29 -22.34 -15.33
N PRO A 63 -6.91 -23.41 -14.61
CA PRO A 63 -5.71 -23.41 -13.77
C PRO A 63 -4.43 -22.97 -14.51
N ARG A 64 -4.35 -23.32 -15.80
CA ARG A 64 -3.21 -22.99 -16.65
C ARG A 64 -3.18 -21.51 -17.04
N GLU A 65 -4.32 -20.96 -17.43
CA GLU A 65 -4.46 -19.53 -17.75
C GLU A 65 -4.21 -18.66 -16.52
N ARG A 66 -4.75 -19.08 -15.37
CA ARG A 66 -4.53 -18.41 -14.09
C ARG A 66 -3.05 -18.33 -13.74
N GLN A 67 -2.30 -19.42 -13.92
CA GLN A 67 -0.83 -19.41 -13.73
C GLN A 67 -0.12 -18.38 -14.63
N VAL A 68 -0.54 -18.26 -15.90
CA VAL A 68 0.04 -17.28 -16.83
C VAL A 68 -0.20 -15.85 -16.31
N VAL A 69 -1.43 -15.54 -15.90
CA VAL A 69 -1.81 -14.20 -15.40
C VAL A 69 -1.12 -13.89 -14.07
N GLU A 70 -1.11 -14.83 -13.12
CA GLU A 70 -0.44 -14.67 -11.82
C GLU A 70 1.04 -14.34 -11.99
N LEU A 71 1.75 -15.07 -12.86
CA LEU A 71 3.18 -14.85 -13.11
C LEU A 71 3.44 -13.56 -13.89
N ARG A 72 2.58 -13.21 -14.86
CA ARG A 72 2.79 -12.01 -15.70
C ARG A 72 2.63 -10.71 -14.91
N TYR A 73 1.65 -10.66 -14.02
CA TYR A 73 1.29 -9.46 -13.26
C TYR A 73 1.77 -9.46 -11.81
N GLY A 74 2.44 -10.53 -11.36
CA GLY A 74 2.99 -10.59 -10.01
C GLY A 74 1.91 -10.72 -8.93
N LEU A 75 0.84 -11.45 -9.22
CA LEU A 75 -0.22 -11.71 -8.24
C LEU A 75 0.24 -12.75 -7.22
N CYS A 76 -0.45 -12.80 -6.08
CA CYS A 76 -0.19 -13.77 -5.00
C CYS A 76 1.24 -13.68 -4.43
N ASN A 77 1.71 -12.46 -4.16
CA ASN A 77 3.04 -12.17 -3.60
C ASN A 77 4.21 -12.70 -4.43
N ARG A 78 4.10 -12.58 -5.77
CA ARG A 78 5.17 -12.97 -6.70
C ARG A 78 5.66 -11.75 -7.46
N PRO A 79 6.94 -11.68 -7.86
CA PRO A 79 7.39 -10.65 -8.77
C PRO A 79 6.75 -10.84 -10.15
N PRO A 80 6.40 -9.76 -10.87
CA PRO A 80 5.92 -9.85 -12.24
C PRO A 80 7.05 -10.31 -13.17
N LEU A 81 6.73 -11.24 -14.07
CA LEU A 81 7.66 -11.80 -15.06
C LEU A 81 7.29 -11.32 -16.47
N THR A 82 8.29 -11.13 -17.33
CA THR A 82 8.13 -10.83 -18.77
C THR A 82 7.42 -11.95 -19.53
N GLN A 83 6.86 -11.67 -20.72
CA GLN A 83 6.22 -12.71 -21.54
C GLN A 83 7.17 -13.87 -21.85
N ARG A 84 8.45 -13.57 -22.04
CA ARG A 84 9.48 -14.56 -22.34
C ARG A 84 9.78 -15.41 -21.11
N GLU A 85 9.99 -14.79 -19.95
CA GLU A 85 10.22 -15.52 -18.69
C GLU A 85 9.03 -16.42 -18.31
N VAL A 86 7.79 -15.97 -18.51
CA VAL A 86 6.60 -16.81 -18.30
C VAL A 86 6.56 -17.98 -19.28
N ALA A 87 6.85 -17.74 -20.56
CA ALA A 87 6.89 -18.76 -21.60
C ALA A 87 7.95 -19.84 -21.30
N ASP A 88 9.16 -19.40 -20.94
CA ASP A 88 10.27 -20.27 -20.58
C ASP A 88 9.93 -21.09 -19.33
N ARG A 89 9.38 -20.45 -18.28
CA ARG A 89 9.01 -21.12 -17.02
C ARG A 89 7.89 -22.14 -17.17
N LEU A 90 6.94 -21.88 -18.07
CA LEU A 90 5.80 -22.76 -18.29
C LEU A 90 5.99 -23.72 -19.47
N ALA A 91 7.13 -23.67 -20.19
CA ALA A 91 7.37 -24.44 -21.41
C ALA A 91 6.24 -24.28 -22.46
N ILE A 92 5.84 -23.03 -22.72
CA ILE A 92 4.82 -22.66 -23.71
C ILE A 92 5.37 -21.60 -24.66
N SER A 93 4.69 -21.38 -25.79
CA SER A 93 5.14 -20.33 -26.71
C SER A 93 4.85 -18.93 -26.16
N ARG A 94 5.73 -17.96 -26.46
CA ARG A 94 5.50 -16.53 -26.19
C ARG A 94 4.17 -16.05 -26.77
N SER A 95 3.78 -16.53 -27.96
CA SER A 95 2.51 -16.17 -28.59
C SER A 95 1.30 -16.68 -27.80
N TYR A 96 1.42 -17.81 -27.11
CA TYR A 96 0.39 -18.28 -26.17
C TYR A 96 0.21 -17.30 -25.01
N VAL A 97 1.31 -16.86 -24.39
CA VAL A 97 1.27 -15.86 -23.30
C VAL A 97 0.68 -14.53 -23.80
N SER A 98 1.03 -14.10 -25.01
CA SER A 98 0.55 -12.82 -25.58
C SER A 98 -0.95 -12.82 -25.90
N ARG A 99 -1.54 -13.96 -26.23
CA ARG A 99 -2.98 -14.09 -26.55
C ARG A 99 -3.88 -14.06 -25.32
N ARG A 100 -3.29 -14.10 -24.12
CA ARG A 100 -3.99 -14.11 -22.82
C ARG A 100 -3.87 -12.75 -22.11
N ARG A 101 -3.81 -11.66 -22.88
CA ARG A 101 -3.85 -10.29 -22.35
C ARG A 101 -5.22 -9.96 -21.81
#